data_AF-A0A7V1ASB3-F1
#
_entry.id   AF-A0A7V1ASB3-F1
#
_cell.length_a   1.000
_cell.length_b   1.000
_cell.length_c   1.000
_cell.angle_alpha   90.00
_cell.angle_beta   90.00
_cell.angle_gamma   90.00
#
_symmetry.space_group_name_H-M   'P 1'
#
loop_
_entity.id
_entity.type
_entity.pdbx_description
1 polymer ?
#
loop_
_entity_poly.entity_id
_entity_poly.type
_entity_poly.pdbx_seq_one_letter_code
_entity_poly.pdbx_strand_id
1 'polypeptide(L)'
;MRLSKAFIPTLKETSSKAVIKSHQLMLRAGLIRMLSAGIYSYLPLGWKIMQKAMEIIREEMNAIGGQEFYLPALNPVEIWEETGRAGDFGDEMFRLKDRKNHQLVLAPTHEEIICANARGEVRSYKELPQIWYQIQNKFRDEPRPRSGVLRARQFIMKDSYSLDYDQAGLDHSYELHKEAYKKIFDRSGIKYFIVGASSGLMGGSGSQEF
;
A
#
# COMPACT_ATOMS: atom_id res chain seq x y z
N MET A 1 -17.70 -19.71 -13.49
CA MET A 1 -18.77 -19.38 -12.53
C MET A 1 -20.04 -19.05 -13.32
N ARG A 2 -21.18 -19.66 -13.02
CA ARG A 2 -22.47 -19.31 -13.66
C ARG A 2 -23.05 -18.06 -12.99
N LEU A 3 -23.64 -17.14 -13.75
CA LEU A 3 -24.19 -15.89 -13.20
C LEU A 3 -25.26 -16.13 -12.14
N SER A 4 -26.09 -17.17 -12.31
CA SER A 4 -27.14 -17.55 -11.35
C SER A 4 -26.64 -17.95 -9.95
N LYS A 5 -25.34 -18.23 -9.81
CA LYS A 5 -24.70 -18.55 -8.52
C LYS A 5 -23.74 -17.45 -8.04
N ALA A 6 -23.60 -16.36 -8.81
CA ALA A 6 -22.66 -15.30 -8.51
C ALA A 6 -23.31 -14.19 -7.69
N PHE A 7 -22.61 -13.68 -6.66
CA PHE A 7 -23.04 -12.48 -5.95
C PHE A 7 -22.48 -11.24 -6.64
N ILE A 8 -23.28 -10.65 -7.54
CA ILE A 8 -22.94 -9.43 -8.30
C ILE A 8 -24.14 -8.47 -8.19
N PRO A 9 -24.26 -7.72 -7.08
CA PRO A 9 -25.40 -6.84 -6.84
C PRO A 9 -25.26 -5.56 -7.66
N THR A 10 -25.66 -5.57 -8.92
CA THR A 10 -25.62 -4.36 -9.77
C THR A 10 -26.63 -3.32 -9.31
N LEU A 11 -26.32 -2.03 -9.50
CA LEU A 11 -27.23 -0.93 -9.19
C LEU A 11 -27.75 -0.26 -10.47
N LYS A 12 -29.07 -0.04 -10.54
CA LYS A 12 -29.72 0.68 -11.65
C LYS A 12 -29.38 2.17 -11.63
N GLU A 13 -29.37 2.75 -10.44
CA GLU A 13 -29.14 4.19 -10.21
C GLU A 13 -27.80 4.44 -9.54
N THR A 14 -27.24 5.61 -9.80
CA THR A 14 -25.96 6.04 -9.26
C THR A 14 -26.21 6.85 -7.98
N SER A 15 -25.52 6.51 -6.90
CA SER A 15 -25.60 7.31 -5.66
C SER A 15 -25.11 8.74 -5.91
N SER A 16 -25.85 9.75 -5.43
CA SER A 16 -25.43 11.15 -5.45
C SER A 16 -24.14 11.41 -4.66
N LYS A 17 -23.76 10.51 -3.74
CA LYS A 17 -22.52 10.59 -2.97
C LYS A 17 -21.28 10.18 -3.78
N ALA A 18 -21.45 9.54 -4.94
CA ALA A 18 -20.35 9.14 -5.81
C ALA A 18 -20.14 10.18 -6.91
N VAL A 19 -19.15 11.07 -6.73
CA VAL A 19 -18.95 12.22 -7.64
C VAL A 19 -18.18 11.84 -8.91
N ILE A 20 -17.14 11.00 -8.80
CA ILE A 20 -16.29 10.65 -9.95
C ILE A 20 -16.75 9.36 -10.65
N LYS A 21 -16.52 9.31 -11.96
CA LYS A 21 -16.97 8.19 -12.83
C LYS A 21 -16.50 6.82 -12.36
N SER A 22 -15.24 6.68 -11.94
CA SER A 22 -14.72 5.38 -11.47
C SER A 22 -15.47 4.88 -10.24
N HIS A 23 -15.66 5.73 -9.23
CA HIS A 23 -16.43 5.38 -8.02
C HIS A 23 -17.88 5.00 -8.36
N GLN A 24 -18.55 5.76 -9.23
CA GLN A 24 -19.91 5.45 -9.68
C GLN A 24 -19.97 4.08 -10.37
N LEU A 25 -19.07 3.80 -11.30
CA LEU A 25 -19.04 2.53 -12.04
C LEU A 25 -18.73 1.34 -11.13
N MET A 26 -17.77 1.47 -10.20
CA MET A 26 -17.45 0.40 -9.25
C MET A 26 -18.63 0.04 -8.35
N LEU A 27 -19.42 1.02 -7.91
CA LEU A 27 -20.65 0.75 -7.17
C LEU A 27 -21.71 0.06 -8.03
N ARG A 28 -21.96 0.60 -9.23
CA ARG A 28 -22.98 0.10 -10.17
C ARG A 28 -22.71 -1.30 -10.66
N ALA A 29 -21.45 -1.63 -10.93
CA ALA A 29 -21.03 -2.96 -11.37
C ALA A 29 -20.94 -3.97 -10.21
N GLY A 30 -21.27 -3.58 -8.97
CA GLY A 30 -21.21 -4.47 -7.82
C GLY A 30 -19.78 -4.90 -7.47
N LEU A 31 -18.80 -4.00 -7.65
CA LEU A 31 -17.39 -4.27 -7.33
C LEU A 31 -17.05 -3.95 -5.89
N ILE A 32 -17.62 -2.87 -5.33
CA ILE A 32 -17.36 -2.42 -3.97
C ILE A 32 -18.64 -1.99 -3.25
N ARG A 33 -18.59 -1.97 -1.92
CA ARG A 33 -19.60 -1.35 -1.04
C ARG A 33 -18.93 -0.60 0.09
N MET A 34 -19.44 0.58 0.40
CA MET A 34 -18.94 1.39 1.51
C MET A 34 -19.53 0.85 2.82
N LEU A 35 -18.66 0.52 3.78
CA LEU A 35 -19.06 0.19 5.16
C LEU A 35 -19.11 1.44 6.03
N SER A 36 -18.14 2.33 5.86
CA SER A 36 -18.05 3.63 6.52
C SER A 36 -17.24 4.60 5.63
N ALA A 37 -17.17 5.88 5.98
CA ALA A 37 -16.42 6.87 5.21
C ALA A 37 -14.96 6.42 5.00
N GLY A 38 -14.55 6.22 3.74
CA GLY A 38 -13.21 5.74 3.40
C GLY A 38 -12.93 4.26 3.70
N ILE A 39 -13.95 3.45 4.02
CA ILE A 39 -13.78 2.02 4.32
C ILE A 39 -14.73 1.21 3.43
N TYR A 40 -14.15 0.36 2.57
CA TYR A 40 -14.86 -0.35 1.52
C TYR A 40 -14.69 -1.86 1.61
N SER A 41 -15.78 -2.60 1.43
CA SER A 41 -15.75 -4.02 1.09
C SER A 41 -15.53 -4.17 -0.42
N TYR A 42 -14.54 -4.98 -0.80
CA TYR A 42 -14.44 -5.50 -2.16
C TYR A 42 -15.36 -6.72 -2.30
N LEU A 43 -16.35 -6.61 -3.18
CA LEU A 43 -17.27 -7.71 -3.48
C LEU A 43 -16.59 -8.74 -4.40
N PRO A 44 -17.14 -9.96 -4.60
CA PRO A 44 -16.43 -11.04 -5.28
C PRO A 44 -15.82 -10.68 -6.64
N LEU A 45 -16.54 -9.92 -7.47
CA LEU A 45 -16.01 -9.47 -8.76
C LEU A 45 -14.91 -8.41 -8.60
N GLY A 46 -15.08 -7.45 -7.69
CA GLY A 46 -14.05 -6.45 -7.38
C GLY A 46 -12.79 -7.08 -6.80
N TRP A 47 -12.94 -8.04 -5.89
CA TRP A 47 -11.82 -8.76 -5.30
C TRP A 47 -11.05 -9.60 -6.33
N LYS A 48 -11.75 -10.20 -7.29
CA LYS A 48 -11.10 -10.91 -8.41
C LYS A 48 -10.25 -9.98 -9.27
N ILE A 49 -10.69 -8.74 -9.50
CA ILE A 49 -9.92 -7.73 -10.23
C ILE A 49 -8.71 -7.30 -9.42
N MET A 50 -8.89 -7.05 -8.11
CA MET A 50 -7.76 -6.72 -7.21
C MET A 50 -6.69 -7.81 -7.23
N GLN A 51 -7.07 -9.09 -7.16
CA GLN A 51 -6.12 -10.20 -7.24
C GLN A 51 -5.31 -10.20 -8.55
N LYS A 52 -5.93 -9.85 -9.68
CA LYS A 52 -5.20 -9.72 -10.95
C LYS A 52 -4.20 -8.58 -10.94
N ALA A 53 -4.56 -7.43 -10.37
CA ALA A 53 -3.63 -6.30 -10.23
C ALA A 53 -2.46 -6.66 -9.30
N MET A 54 -2.75 -7.30 -8.15
CA MET A 54 -1.72 -7.77 -7.22
C MET A 54 -0.79 -8.79 -7.86
N GLU A 55 -1.29 -9.66 -8.74
CA GLU A 55 -0.45 -10.63 -9.46
C GLU A 55 0.51 -9.97 -10.44
N ILE A 56 0.06 -8.99 -11.23
CA ILE A 56 0.96 -8.20 -12.09
C ILE A 56 2.06 -7.54 -11.27
N ILE A 57 1.68 -6.93 -10.14
CA ILE A 57 2.63 -6.27 -9.24
C ILE A 57 3.64 -7.29 -8.69
N ARG A 58 3.17 -8.45 -8.20
CA ARG A 58 4.01 -9.53 -7.65
C ARG A 58 5.00 -10.04 -8.68
N GLU A 59 4.56 -10.29 -9.91
CA GLU A 59 5.43 -10.78 -10.99
C GLU A 59 6.56 -9.78 -11.29
N GLU A 60 6.26 -8.48 -11.41
CA GLU A 60 7.29 -7.47 -11.71
C GLU A 60 8.22 -7.18 -10.51
N MET A 61 7.71 -7.24 -9.28
CA MET A 61 8.55 -7.13 -8.07
C MET A 61 9.49 -8.34 -7.92
N ASN A 62 8.99 -9.55 -8.17
CA ASN A 62 9.81 -10.75 -8.14
C ASN A 62 10.88 -10.73 -9.24
N ALA A 63 10.57 -10.15 -10.41
CA ALA A 63 11.50 -10.04 -11.53
C ALA A 63 12.74 -9.18 -11.22
N ILE A 64 12.65 -8.26 -10.25
CA ILE A 64 13.79 -7.47 -9.76
C ILE A 64 14.49 -8.10 -8.54
N GLY A 65 14.16 -9.35 -8.18
CA GLY A 65 14.71 -10.02 -7.00
C GLY A 65 13.97 -9.71 -5.70
N GLY A 66 12.79 -9.09 -5.78
CA GLY A 66 11.94 -8.80 -4.62
C GLY A 66 11.47 -10.08 -3.92
N GLN A 67 11.51 -10.07 -2.60
CA GLN A 67 11.02 -11.14 -1.73
C GLN A 67 9.76 -10.67 -1.01
N GLU A 68 8.66 -11.40 -1.17
CA GLU A 68 7.36 -11.01 -0.60
C GLU A 68 7.24 -11.44 0.88
N PHE A 69 7.06 -10.45 1.74
CA PHE A 69 6.72 -10.55 3.15
C PHE A 69 5.21 -10.40 3.35
N TYR A 70 4.74 -10.80 4.54
CA TYR A 70 3.42 -10.42 5.04
C TYR A 70 3.58 -9.87 6.46
N LEU A 71 3.63 -8.54 6.59
CA LEU A 71 3.94 -7.87 7.85
C LEU A 71 2.66 -7.55 8.66
N PRO A 72 2.75 -7.53 9.99
CA PRO A 72 1.62 -7.20 10.83
C PRO A 72 1.16 -5.76 10.61
N ALA A 73 -0.16 -5.56 10.50
CA ALA A 73 -0.76 -4.23 10.41
C ALA A 73 -0.90 -3.55 11.79
N LEU A 74 -0.95 -4.36 12.86
CA LEU A 74 -1.03 -3.90 14.23
C LEU A 74 0.38 -3.89 14.82
N ASN A 75 0.87 -2.72 15.21
CA ASN A 75 2.24 -2.57 15.70
C ASN A 75 2.26 -1.98 17.12
N PRO A 76 3.25 -2.35 17.95
CA PRO A 76 3.58 -1.60 19.16
C PRO A 76 3.88 -0.14 18.80
N VAL A 77 3.43 0.82 19.59
CA VAL A 77 3.73 2.25 19.31
C VAL A 77 5.23 2.53 19.46
N GLU A 78 5.90 1.79 20.32
CA GLU A 78 7.29 2.01 20.74
C GLU A 78 8.25 1.99 19.54
N ILE A 79 8.01 1.11 18.55
CA ILE A 79 8.84 1.02 17.34
C ILE A 79 8.73 2.28 16.46
N TRP A 80 7.60 2.99 16.52
CA TRP A 80 7.37 4.26 15.82
C TRP A 80 7.87 5.46 16.62
N GLU A 81 7.95 5.33 17.95
CA GLU A 81 8.57 6.32 18.82
C GLU A 81 10.10 6.32 18.67
N GLU A 82 10.72 5.16 18.44
CA GLU A 82 12.16 5.03 18.14
C GLU A 82 12.60 5.94 16.97
N THR A 83 11.73 6.13 15.96
CA THR A 83 12.01 6.97 14.79
C THR A 83 11.44 8.38 14.88
N GLY A 84 10.68 8.69 15.94
CA GLY A 84 9.92 9.93 16.09
C GLY A 84 8.67 10.03 15.20
N ARG A 85 8.49 9.12 14.24
CA ARG A 85 7.39 9.17 13.25
C ARG A 85 6.02 8.93 13.87
N ALA A 86 5.95 8.33 15.07
CA ALA A 86 4.74 8.36 15.87
C ALA A 86 4.20 9.79 16.03
N GLY A 87 5.06 10.78 16.33
CA GLY A 87 4.66 12.18 16.45
C GLY A 87 4.34 12.81 15.08
N ASP A 88 5.20 12.56 14.09
CA ASP A 88 5.08 13.19 12.77
C ASP A 88 3.80 12.83 12.01
N PHE A 89 3.31 11.59 12.15
CA PHE A 89 2.02 11.21 11.58
C PHE A 89 0.82 11.85 12.29
N GLY A 90 0.99 12.30 13.54
CA GLY A 90 -0.05 12.99 14.31
C GLY A 90 -1.39 12.24 14.32
N ASP A 91 -2.44 12.96 13.91
CA ASP A 91 -3.82 12.48 13.87
C ASP A 91 -4.10 11.51 12.71
N GLU A 92 -3.23 11.43 11.69
CA GLU A 92 -3.41 10.46 10.60
C GLU A 92 -3.06 9.03 11.03
N MET A 93 -2.36 8.85 12.14
CA MET A 93 -2.04 7.54 12.70
C MET A 93 -3.17 7.05 13.60
N PHE A 94 -3.79 5.94 13.23
CA PHE A 94 -4.72 5.26 14.12
C PHE A 94 -3.99 4.72 15.34
N ARG A 95 -4.46 5.10 16.53
CA ARG A 95 -3.98 4.62 17.82
C ARG A 95 -5.07 3.83 18.53
N LEU A 96 -4.67 2.78 19.22
CA LEU A 96 -5.56 1.96 20.04
C LEU A 96 -4.84 1.47 21.28
N LYS A 97 -5.62 1.10 22.30
CA LYS A 97 -5.12 0.45 23.51
C LYS A 97 -5.68 -0.96 23.59
N ASP A 98 -4.83 -1.93 23.84
CA ASP A 98 -5.30 -3.30 24.10
C ASP A 98 -5.92 -3.42 25.51
N ARG A 99 -6.41 -4.62 25.85
CA ARG A 99 -7.04 -4.89 27.16
C ARG A 99 -6.08 -4.75 28.36
N LYS A 100 -4.77 -4.72 28.11
CA LYS A 100 -3.71 -4.53 29.11
C LYS A 100 -3.14 -3.12 29.08
N ASN A 101 -3.77 -2.20 28.35
CA ASN A 101 -3.36 -0.81 28.14
C ASN A 101 -2.05 -0.62 27.36
N HIS A 102 -1.58 -1.62 26.62
CA HIS A 102 -0.47 -1.41 25.69
C HIS A 102 -0.91 -0.47 24.57
N GLN A 103 -0.04 0.49 24.25
CA GLN A 103 -0.27 1.41 23.15
C GLN A 103 0.09 0.72 21.83
N LEU A 104 -0.88 0.68 20.91
CA LEU A 104 -0.70 0.08 19.60
C LEU A 104 -1.12 1.07 18.52
N VAL A 105 -0.66 0.82 17.31
CA VAL A 105 -1.02 1.59 16.11
C VAL A 105 -1.45 0.66 14.99
N LEU A 106 -2.35 1.15 14.13
CA LEU A 106 -2.55 0.52 12.82
C LEU A 106 -1.60 1.18 11.82
N ALA A 107 -0.76 0.37 11.20
CA ALA A 107 0.37 0.80 10.40
C ALA A 107 -0.07 1.62 9.15
N PRO A 108 0.36 2.89 9.03
CA PRO A 108 0.17 3.67 7.80
C PRO A 108 1.17 3.31 6.69
N THR A 109 2.27 2.66 7.06
CA THR A 109 3.41 2.18 6.23
C THR A 109 4.28 1.25 7.11
N HIS A 110 5.43 0.76 6.63
CA HIS A 110 6.22 -0.28 7.31
C HIS A 110 7.75 -0.07 7.30
N GLU A 111 8.28 1.15 7.12
CA GLU A 111 9.74 1.38 7.16
C GLU A 111 10.36 0.88 8.48
N GLU A 112 9.76 1.24 9.63
CA GLU A 112 10.20 0.84 10.97
C GLU A 112 10.28 -0.68 11.13
N ILE A 113 9.29 -1.39 10.58
CA ILE A 113 9.13 -2.83 10.78
C ILE A 113 10.16 -3.57 9.94
N ILE A 114 10.40 -3.11 8.70
CA ILE A 114 11.46 -3.63 7.85
C ILE A 114 12.82 -3.39 8.50
N CYS A 115 13.08 -2.17 8.97
CA CYS A 115 14.32 -1.83 9.68
C CYS A 115 14.52 -2.69 10.92
N ALA A 116 13.48 -2.99 11.69
CA ALA A 116 13.57 -3.87 12.85
C ALA A 116 13.93 -5.32 12.46
N ASN A 117 13.35 -5.86 11.39
CA ASN A 117 13.72 -7.18 10.87
C ASN A 117 15.17 -7.17 10.37
N ALA A 118 15.56 -6.17 9.57
CA ALA A 118 16.92 -6.03 9.06
C ALA A 118 17.96 -5.91 10.18
N ARG A 119 17.67 -5.11 11.22
CA ARG A 119 18.51 -4.97 12.42
C ARG A 119 18.72 -6.30 13.16
N GLY A 120 17.74 -7.22 13.08
CA GLY A 120 17.79 -8.55 13.68
C GLY A 120 18.57 -9.57 12.85
N GLU A 121 18.49 -9.48 11.52
CA GLU A 121 18.90 -10.58 10.64
C GLU A 121 20.08 -10.25 9.72
N VAL A 122 20.23 -9.01 9.26
CA VAL A 122 21.32 -8.62 8.35
C VAL A 122 22.57 -8.28 9.17
N ARG A 123 23.64 -9.07 9.01
CA ARG A 123 24.88 -8.99 9.79
C ARG A 123 26.12 -8.73 8.95
N SER A 124 26.05 -8.88 7.63
CA SER A 124 27.17 -8.69 6.72
C SER A 124 26.77 -7.98 5.44
N TYR A 125 27.68 -7.17 4.88
CA TYR A 125 27.51 -6.58 3.55
C TYR A 125 27.33 -7.64 2.44
N LYS A 126 27.80 -8.88 2.67
CA LYS A 126 27.65 -9.99 1.73
C LYS A 126 26.20 -10.45 1.56
N GLU A 127 25.33 -10.07 2.48
CA GLU A 127 23.89 -10.33 2.42
C GLU A 127 23.15 -9.25 1.65
N LEU A 128 23.83 -8.16 1.24
CA LEU A 128 23.26 -7.05 0.48
C LEU A 128 23.62 -7.17 -1.02
N PRO A 129 22.75 -6.68 -1.93
CA PRO A 129 21.50 -5.98 -1.65
C PRO A 129 20.34 -6.92 -1.31
N GLN A 130 19.34 -6.39 -0.61
CA GLN A 130 18.05 -7.05 -0.37
C GLN A 130 16.92 -6.17 -0.90
N ILE A 131 15.88 -6.79 -1.46
CA ILE A 131 14.64 -6.11 -1.82
C ILE A 131 13.49 -6.88 -1.19
N TRP A 132 12.83 -6.29 -0.20
CA TRP A 132 11.72 -6.89 0.52
C TRP A 132 10.46 -6.06 0.28
N TYR A 133 9.35 -6.72 -0.04
CA TYR A 133 8.09 -6.04 -0.29
C TYR A 133 6.92 -6.81 0.30
N GLN A 134 5.75 -6.18 0.38
CA GLN A 134 4.52 -6.88 0.74
C GLN A 134 3.34 -6.28 -0.03
N ILE A 135 2.23 -7.01 -0.09
CA ILE A 135 0.94 -6.47 -0.55
C ILE A 135 -0.08 -6.62 0.57
N GLN A 136 -0.42 -5.51 1.24
CA GLN A 136 -1.09 -5.58 2.53
C GLN A 136 -1.96 -4.32 2.81
N ASN A 137 -2.92 -4.44 3.74
CA ASN A 137 -3.81 -3.35 4.15
C ASN A 137 -3.12 -2.30 5.03
N LYS A 138 -3.09 -1.06 4.56
CA LYS A 138 -2.65 0.12 5.30
C LYS A 138 -3.82 0.91 5.86
N PHE A 139 -3.53 1.66 6.93
CA PHE A 139 -4.52 2.44 7.65
C PHE A 139 -4.02 3.87 7.83
N ARG A 140 -4.78 4.85 7.36
CA ARG A 140 -4.50 6.28 7.56
C ARG A 140 -5.80 6.97 7.91
N ASP A 141 -5.85 7.72 9.01
CA ASP A 141 -7.07 8.41 9.43
C ASP A 141 -7.29 9.69 8.61
N GLU A 142 -7.50 9.49 7.31
CA GLU A 142 -7.69 10.54 6.33
C GLU A 142 -8.87 11.45 6.73
N PRO A 143 -8.66 12.74 7.00
CA PRO A 143 -9.69 13.63 7.51
C PRO A 143 -10.84 13.85 6.53
N ARG A 144 -10.60 13.71 5.22
CA ARG A 144 -11.63 13.89 4.17
C ARG A 144 -11.55 12.78 3.11
N PRO A 145 -12.00 11.55 3.45
CA PRO A 145 -12.05 10.45 2.50
C PRO A 145 -13.04 10.79 1.38
N ARG A 146 -12.62 10.62 0.13
CA ARG A 146 -13.42 11.01 -1.04
C ARG A 146 -13.08 10.16 -2.25
N SER A 147 -13.93 10.21 -3.27
CA SER A 147 -13.64 9.59 -4.56
C SER A 147 -13.49 8.06 -4.55
N GLY A 148 -14.21 7.38 -3.64
CA GLY A 148 -14.20 5.93 -3.59
C GLY A 148 -12.90 5.38 -3.03
N VAL A 149 -12.33 4.40 -3.72
CA VAL A 149 -11.06 3.74 -3.33
C VAL A 149 -9.81 4.59 -3.59
N LEU A 150 -9.93 5.75 -4.24
CA LEU A 150 -8.78 6.62 -4.54
C LEU A 150 -8.25 7.36 -3.31
N ARG A 151 -9.11 7.71 -2.34
CA ARG A 151 -8.70 8.37 -1.09
C ARG A 151 -9.54 7.82 0.05
N ALA A 152 -8.98 6.81 0.73
CA ALA A 152 -9.64 5.96 1.72
C ALA A 152 -8.86 5.95 3.03
N ARG A 153 -9.50 5.45 4.11
CA ARG A 153 -8.88 5.27 5.43
C ARG A 153 -8.23 3.90 5.60
N GLN A 154 -8.76 2.90 4.89
CA GLN A 154 -8.17 1.57 4.75
C GLN A 154 -8.01 1.27 3.26
N PHE A 155 -6.81 0.87 2.85
CA PHE A 155 -6.49 0.58 1.45
C PHE A 155 -5.39 -0.47 1.33
N ILE A 156 -5.33 -1.15 0.19
CA ILE A 156 -4.28 -2.14 -0.10
C ILE A 156 -3.13 -1.41 -0.77
N MET A 157 -1.93 -1.64 -0.28
CA MET A 157 -0.71 -1.09 -0.84
C MET A 157 0.29 -2.21 -1.08
N LYS A 158 1.00 -2.11 -2.21
CA LYS A 158 2.32 -2.73 -2.32
C LYS A 158 3.35 -1.72 -1.85
N ASP A 159 4.06 -2.04 -0.79
CA ASP A 159 5.20 -1.29 -0.26
C ASP A 159 6.46 -2.16 -0.35
N SER A 160 7.56 -1.58 -0.83
CA SER A 160 8.82 -2.27 -1.12
C SER A 160 9.98 -1.44 -0.58
N TYR A 161 10.98 -2.12 -0.05
CA TYR A 161 12.11 -1.55 0.68
C TYR A 161 13.38 -2.25 0.22
N SER A 162 14.35 -1.50 -0.29
CA SER A 162 15.69 -2.02 -0.56
C SER A 162 16.63 -1.75 0.60
N LEU A 163 17.55 -2.67 0.83
CA LEU A 163 18.68 -2.49 1.73
C LEU A 163 19.95 -2.69 0.92
N ASP A 164 20.79 -1.67 0.92
CA ASP A 164 21.98 -1.58 0.07
C ASP A 164 23.20 -1.21 0.92
N TYR A 165 24.37 -1.67 0.52
CA TYR A 165 25.61 -1.44 1.26
C TYR A 165 26.08 0.03 1.17
N ASP A 166 25.90 0.64 0.00
CA ASP A 166 26.33 1.99 -0.31
C ASP A 166 25.32 2.71 -1.21
N GLN A 167 25.61 3.99 -1.51
CA GLN A 167 24.75 4.82 -2.33
C GLN A 167 24.63 4.31 -3.78
N ALA A 168 25.68 3.72 -4.34
CA ALA A 168 25.64 3.21 -5.71
C ALA A 168 24.70 1.99 -5.81
N GLY A 169 24.70 1.12 -4.80
CA GLY A 169 23.72 0.05 -4.65
C GLY A 169 22.30 0.58 -4.53
N LEU A 170 22.09 1.60 -3.69
CA LEU A 170 20.78 2.26 -3.55
C LEU A 170 20.28 2.85 -4.87
N ASP A 171 21.14 3.56 -5.61
CA ASP A 171 20.80 4.14 -6.91
C ASP A 171 20.42 3.05 -7.93
N HIS A 172 21.11 1.90 -7.89
CA HIS A 172 20.78 0.74 -8.72
C HIS A 172 19.42 0.14 -8.33
N SER A 173 19.19 -0.11 -7.04
CA SER A 173 17.92 -0.61 -6.51
C SER A 173 16.76 0.33 -6.84
N TYR A 174 16.98 1.65 -6.79
CA TYR A 174 15.99 2.66 -7.18
C TYR A 174 15.61 2.55 -8.66
N GLU A 175 16.58 2.44 -9.57
CA GLU A 175 16.31 2.30 -11.01
C GLU A 175 15.61 0.98 -11.33
N LEU A 176 15.96 -0.12 -10.64
CA LEU A 176 15.23 -1.39 -10.76
C LEU A 176 13.74 -1.23 -10.40
N HIS A 177 13.44 -0.56 -9.28
CA HIS A 177 12.05 -0.29 -8.89
C HIS A 177 11.32 0.57 -9.91
N LYS A 178 11.97 1.63 -10.40
CA LYS A 178 11.39 2.52 -11.42
C LYS A 178 11.04 1.76 -12.70
N GLU A 179 11.93 0.90 -13.20
CA GLU A 179 11.65 0.08 -14.39
C GLU A 179 10.57 -0.98 -14.13
N ALA A 180 10.52 -1.57 -12.93
CA ALA A 180 9.42 -2.45 -12.53
C ALA A 180 8.08 -1.71 -12.52
N TYR A 181 8.02 -0.48 -12.00
CA TYR A 181 6.79 0.31 -11.93
C TYR A 181 6.29 0.67 -13.33
N LYS A 182 7.19 1.04 -14.25
CA LYS A 182 6.85 1.26 -15.66
C LYS A 182 6.15 0.03 -16.26
N LYS A 183 6.75 -1.16 -16.09
CA LYS A 183 6.17 -2.43 -16.56
C LYS A 183 4.82 -2.73 -15.92
N ILE A 184 4.67 -2.50 -14.61
CA ILE A 184 3.39 -2.68 -13.90
C ILE A 184 2.28 -1.83 -14.53
N PHE A 185 2.55 -0.54 -14.76
CA PHE A 185 1.57 0.38 -15.35
C PHE A 185 1.28 0.05 -16.82
N ASP A 186 2.30 -0.27 -17.62
CA ASP A 186 2.17 -0.68 -19.02
C ASP A 186 1.31 -1.94 -19.15
N ARG A 187 1.58 -2.98 -18.34
CA ARG A 187 0.79 -4.23 -18.30
C ARG A 187 -0.63 -4.01 -17.79
N SER A 188 -0.85 -2.99 -16.98
CA SER A 188 -2.16 -2.58 -16.50
C SER A 188 -2.92 -1.70 -17.51
N GLY A 189 -2.30 -1.31 -18.62
CA GLY A 189 -2.88 -0.41 -19.62
C GLY A 189 -3.13 1.01 -19.09
N ILE A 190 -2.40 1.43 -18.06
CA ILE A 190 -2.53 2.75 -17.44
C ILE A 190 -1.53 3.70 -18.10
N LYS A 191 -2.01 4.88 -18.52
CA LYS A 191 -1.13 5.96 -18.95
C LYS A 191 -0.64 6.72 -17.71
N TYR A 192 0.67 6.91 -17.61
CA TYR A 192 1.33 7.53 -16.46
C TYR A 192 2.40 8.53 -16.91
N PHE A 193 2.85 9.37 -15.99
CA PHE A 193 3.98 10.27 -16.16
C PHE A 193 4.85 10.19 -14.92
N ILE A 194 6.17 10.19 -15.09
CA ILE A 194 7.08 10.18 -13.94
C ILE A 194 7.44 11.63 -13.63
N VAL A 195 7.17 12.05 -12.39
CA VAL A 195 7.44 13.42 -11.93
C VAL A 195 8.29 13.39 -10.66
N GLY A 196 9.14 14.40 -10.49
CA GLY A 196 9.85 14.61 -9.22
C GLY A 196 8.85 14.99 -8.12
N ALA A 197 9.00 14.38 -6.96
CA ALA A 197 8.07 14.54 -5.84
C ALA A 197 8.79 14.93 -4.54
N SER A 198 8.01 15.41 -3.57
CA SER A 198 8.51 15.63 -2.21
C SER A 198 8.58 14.30 -1.47
N SER A 199 9.66 14.06 -0.72
CA SER A 199 9.80 12.86 0.10
C SER A 199 8.89 12.87 1.34
N GLY A 200 8.39 14.04 1.74
CA GLY A 200 7.48 14.19 2.87
C GLY A 200 7.97 13.51 4.16
N LEU A 201 7.05 12.83 4.85
CA LEU A 201 7.31 12.09 6.10
C LEU A 201 8.14 10.81 5.93
N MET A 202 8.51 10.45 4.70
CA MET A 202 9.35 9.27 4.43
C MET A 202 10.85 9.62 4.44
N GLY A 203 11.20 10.91 4.42
CA GLY A 203 12.59 11.37 4.37
C GLY A 203 13.31 11.04 3.06
N GLY A 204 14.55 11.50 2.91
CA GLY A 204 15.37 11.26 1.71
C GLY A 204 15.39 12.42 0.71
N SER A 205 16.35 12.37 -0.23
CA SER A 205 16.70 13.47 -1.13
C SER A 205 16.16 13.33 -2.57
N GLY A 206 15.77 12.11 -2.98
CA GLY A 206 15.20 11.83 -4.30
C GLY A 206 13.89 11.05 -4.20
N SER A 207 12.83 11.58 -4.81
CA SER A 207 11.50 10.96 -4.82
C SER A 207 10.82 11.17 -6.17
N GLN A 208 10.08 10.16 -6.62
CA GLN A 208 9.33 10.17 -7.86
C GLN A 208 7.90 9.66 -7.63
N GLU A 209 6.95 10.32 -8.27
CA GLU A 209 5.57 9.86 -8.39
C GLU A 209 5.27 9.45 -9.84
N PHE A 210 4.35 8.50 -10.00
CA PHE A 210 3.94 7.91 -11.28
C PHE A 210 2.43 8.12 -11.50
#